data_AF-A0A8H7SP80-F1
#
_entry.id   AF-A0A8H7SP80-F1
#
_cell.length_a   1.000
_cell.length_b   1.000
_cell.length_c   1.000
_cell.angle_alpha   90.00
_cell.angle_beta   90.00
_cell.angle_gamma   90.00
#
_symmetry.space_group_name_H-M   'P 1'
#
loop_
_entity.id
_entity.type
_entity.pdbx_description
1 polymer ?
#
loop_
_entity_poly.entity_id
_entity_poly.type
_entity_poly.pdbx_seq_one_letter_code
_entity_poly.pdbx_strand_id
1 'polypeptide(L)'
;MLLQLRLLLQQKGSFKRFLSTPARVRFAPSPTGQLHLGGLRTALFNYLLAKKTGGQFILRIEDTDQTRYVEGAVENLVRALDWAGLTHDEGPEKGGPHSPYYQSQRTELYSTHAQQLVDSGHAYRCFCTPERLTKTRELRQKQGNYIAYDKHCLYLSDEEIKENLDKKTPFTIRLR
;
A
#
# COMPACT_ATOMS: atom_id res chain seq x y z
N MET A 1 -9.36 22.98 -38.45
CA MET A 1 -8.19 23.16 -37.56
C MET A 1 -8.49 24.02 -36.31
N LEU A 2 -9.23 25.14 -36.42
CA LEU A 2 -9.57 26.01 -35.27
C LEU A 2 -10.60 25.42 -34.29
N LEU A 3 -11.49 24.51 -34.72
CA LEU A 3 -12.45 23.84 -33.81
C LEU A 3 -11.82 22.78 -32.89
N GLN A 4 -10.71 22.15 -33.30
CA GLN A 4 -10.00 21.17 -32.45
C GLN A 4 -9.20 21.84 -31.31
N LEU A 5 -8.75 23.08 -31.50
CA LEU A 5 -8.09 23.84 -30.41
C LEU A 5 -9.06 24.28 -29.30
N ARG A 6 -10.35 24.47 -29.61
CA ARG A 6 -11.37 24.84 -28.59
C ARG A 6 -11.70 23.68 -27.65
N LEU A 7 -11.68 22.44 -28.12
CA LEU A 7 -11.92 21.25 -27.30
C LEU A 7 -10.79 20.98 -26.29
N LEU A 8 -9.54 21.28 -26.65
CA LEU A 8 -8.40 21.21 -25.72
C LEU A 8 -8.46 22.30 -24.63
N LEU A 9 -9.02 23.47 -24.94
CA LEU A 9 -9.19 24.57 -23.97
C LEU A 9 -10.40 24.37 -23.03
N GLN A 10 -11.39 23.56 -23.39
CA GLN A 10 -12.51 23.20 -22.51
C GLN A 10 -12.12 22.21 -21.40
N GLN A 11 -10.99 21.50 -21.50
CA GLN A 11 -10.48 20.68 -20.40
C GLN A 11 -9.95 21.50 -19.21
N LYS A 12 -9.71 22.81 -19.38
CA LYS A 12 -9.30 23.71 -18.28
C LYS A 12 -10.38 23.82 -17.19
N GLY A 13 -11.66 23.63 -17.53
CA GLY A 13 -12.77 23.68 -16.56
C GLY A 13 -12.78 22.49 -15.58
N SER A 14 -12.41 21.30 -16.06
CA SER A 14 -12.35 20.09 -15.24
C SER A 14 -11.20 20.14 -14.22
N PHE A 15 -10.03 20.63 -14.65
CA PHE A 15 -8.86 20.78 -13.76
C PHE A 15 -9.11 21.82 -12.65
N LYS A 16 -9.84 22.89 -12.96
CA LYS A 16 -10.25 23.91 -11.97
C LYS A 16 -11.19 23.34 -10.90
N ARG A 17 -12.04 22.38 -11.27
CA ARG A 17 -12.97 21.67 -10.35
C ARG A 17 -12.26 20.59 -9.51
N PHE A 18 -11.22 19.95 -10.04
CA PHE A 18 -10.39 19.02 -9.27
C PHE A 18 -9.67 19.71 -8.11
N LEU A 19 -9.18 20.93 -8.33
CA LEU A 19 -8.48 21.72 -7.31
C LEU A 19 -9.41 22.46 -6.33
N SER A 20 -10.73 22.36 -6.46
CA SER A 20 -11.68 23.06 -5.59
C SER A 20 -12.18 22.23 -4.42
N THR A 21 -11.84 20.94 -4.33
CA THR A 21 -12.22 20.06 -3.22
C THR A 21 -11.00 19.82 -2.31
N PRO A 22 -11.12 19.97 -0.98
CA PRO A 22 -10.03 19.68 -0.05
C PRO A 22 -9.49 18.25 -0.23
N ALA A 23 -8.24 18.14 -0.71
CA ALA A 23 -7.63 16.84 -0.97
C ALA A 23 -6.98 16.26 0.30
N ARG A 24 -7.38 15.05 0.69
CA ARG A 24 -6.66 14.26 1.71
C ARG A 24 -5.64 13.36 1.00
N VAL A 25 -4.37 13.62 1.23
CA VAL A 25 -3.27 12.90 0.57
C VAL A 25 -2.28 12.38 1.60
N ARG A 26 -1.52 11.35 1.24
CA ARG A 26 -0.53 10.75 2.14
C ARG A 26 0.83 10.55 1.50
N PHE A 27 1.87 10.81 2.28
CA PHE A 27 3.20 10.27 2.07
C PHE A 27 3.39 9.03 2.93
N ALA A 28 3.71 7.90 2.28
CA ALA A 28 3.71 6.58 2.90
C ALA A 28 5.06 5.85 2.69
N PRO A 29 6.13 6.30 3.35
CA PRO A 29 7.44 5.67 3.24
C PRO A 29 7.57 4.43 4.14
N SER A 30 8.37 3.46 3.69
CA SER A 30 8.84 2.37 4.54
C SER A 30 10.14 2.79 5.25
N PRO A 31 10.33 2.46 6.54
CA PRO A 31 11.50 2.85 7.32
C PRO A 31 12.71 1.93 7.04
N THR A 32 13.12 1.83 5.76
CA THR A 32 14.17 0.92 5.31
C THR A 32 15.49 1.61 4.97
N GLY A 33 15.67 2.86 5.40
CA GLY A 33 16.87 3.67 5.12
C GLY A 33 16.58 5.16 4.99
N GLN A 34 17.49 5.88 4.34
CA GLN A 34 17.38 7.34 4.17
C GLN A 34 16.35 7.73 3.10
N LEU A 35 15.73 8.90 3.30
CA LEU A 35 14.82 9.50 2.32
C LEU A 35 15.60 9.93 1.07
N HIS A 36 15.40 9.21 -0.03
CA HIS A 36 15.99 9.59 -1.32
C HIS A 36 15.19 10.73 -2.00
N LEU A 37 15.82 11.38 -2.98
CA LEU A 37 15.25 12.55 -3.68
C LEU A 37 13.87 12.28 -4.33
N GLY A 38 13.70 11.09 -4.90
CA GLY A 38 12.41 10.66 -5.45
C GLY A 38 11.29 10.59 -4.39
N GLY A 39 11.62 10.17 -3.16
CA GLY A 39 10.70 10.16 -2.03
C GLY A 39 10.33 11.57 -1.60
N LEU A 40 11.34 12.45 -1.45
CA LEU A 40 11.12 13.85 -1.10
C LEU A 40 10.27 14.58 -2.15
N ARG A 41 10.52 14.34 -3.45
CA ARG A 41 9.68 14.88 -4.54
C ARG A 41 8.22 14.44 -4.41
N THR A 42 7.99 13.18 -4.05
CA THR A 42 6.64 12.64 -3.85
C THR A 42 5.96 13.31 -2.65
N ALA A 43 6.68 13.45 -1.52
CA ALA A 43 6.18 14.18 -0.35
C ALA A 43 5.81 15.62 -0.71
N LEU A 44 6.68 16.34 -1.42
CA LEU A 44 6.46 17.70 -1.88
C LEU A 44 5.18 17.83 -2.75
N PHE A 45 4.97 16.94 -3.72
CA PHE A 45 3.78 17.01 -4.58
C PHE A 45 2.48 16.77 -3.81
N ASN A 46 2.48 15.83 -2.87
CA ASN A 46 1.34 15.62 -1.99
C ASN A 46 1.11 16.86 -1.10
N TYR A 47 2.15 17.39 -0.47
CA TYR A 47 2.07 18.59 0.35
C TYR A 47 1.51 19.79 -0.42
N LEU A 48 2.04 20.08 -1.61
CA LEU A 48 1.57 21.18 -2.45
C LEU A 48 0.11 21.01 -2.88
N LEU A 49 -0.32 19.78 -3.21
CA LEU A 49 -1.71 19.51 -3.55
C LEU A 49 -2.64 19.73 -2.35
N ALA A 50 -2.25 19.26 -1.15
CA ALA A 50 -3.01 19.50 0.08
C ALA A 50 -3.14 21.00 0.34
N LYS A 51 -2.03 21.75 0.35
CA LYS A 51 -2.05 23.20 0.59
C LYS A 51 -2.83 23.96 -0.48
N LYS A 52 -2.70 23.59 -1.75
CA LYS A 52 -3.42 24.26 -2.85
C LYS A 52 -4.93 24.11 -2.75
N THR A 53 -5.40 22.99 -2.21
CA THR A 53 -6.83 22.66 -2.12
C THR A 53 -7.44 22.94 -0.74
N GLY A 54 -6.64 23.41 0.23
CA GLY A 54 -7.08 23.53 1.63
C GLY A 54 -7.34 22.16 2.29
N GLY A 55 -6.71 21.11 1.78
CA GLY A 55 -6.81 19.75 2.27
C GLY A 55 -5.75 19.40 3.33
N GLN A 56 -5.45 18.11 3.45
CA GLN A 56 -4.57 17.58 4.51
C GLN A 56 -3.46 16.70 3.95
N PHE A 57 -2.26 16.90 4.45
CA PHE A 57 -1.06 16.13 4.17
C PHE A 57 -0.77 15.15 5.33
N ILE A 58 -0.85 13.85 5.05
CA ILE A 58 -0.79 12.79 6.07
C ILE A 58 0.54 12.05 5.96
N LEU A 59 1.22 11.82 7.08
CA LEU A 59 2.36 10.92 7.18
C LEU A 59 1.92 9.56 7.72
N ARG A 60 2.22 8.48 7.00
CA ARG A 60 1.96 7.11 7.46
C ARG A 60 3.20 6.24 7.27
N ILE A 61 3.60 5.52 8.32
CA ILE A 61 4.79 4.68 8.27
C ILE A 61 4.38 3.28 7.82
N GLU A 62 4.95 2.83 6.70
CA GLU A 62 4.69 1.51 6.10
C GLU A 62 5.75 0.51 6.59
N ASP A 63 5.68 0.17 7.88
CA ASP A 63 6.62 -0.68 8.64
C ASP A 63 6.16 -2.14 8.75
N THR A 64 5.37 -2.65 7.82
CA THR A 64 4.87 -4.04 7.88
C THR A 64 5.96 -5.10 7.69
N ASP A 65 7.05 -4.73 7.02
CA ASP A 65 8.19 -5.62 6.79
C ASP A 65 9.30 -5.36 7.82
N GLN A 66 9.17 -6.01 8.96
CA GLN A 66 10.09 -5.88 10.10
C GLN A 66 11.52 -6.35 9.76
N THR A 67 11.70 -7.21 8.74
CA THR A 67 13.04 -7.68 8.34
C THR A 67 13.89 -6.60 7.69
N ARG A 68 13.25 -5.56 7.15
CA ARG A 68 13.90 -4.41 6.52
C ARG A 68 13.85 -3.15 7.37
N TYR A 69 13.34 -3.23 8.59
CA TYR A 69 13.23 -2.07 9.48
C TYR A 69 14.63 -1.59 9.90
N VAL A 70 14.87 -0.29 9.78
CA VAL A 70 16.11 0.36 10.20
C VAL A 70 15.79 1.29 11.37
N GLU A 71 16.40 1.02 12.53
CA GLU A 71 16.28 1.88 13.70
C GLU A 71 16.75 3.31 13.39
N GLY A 72 16.02 4.32 13.88
CA GLY A 72 16.32 5.72 13.58
C GLY A 72 15.81 6.20 12.21
N ALA A 73 15.28 5.32 11.34
CA ALA A 73 14.85 5.71 10.00
C ALA A 73 13.61 6.61 10.02
N VAL A 74 12.68 6.41 10.96
CA VAL A 74 11.46 7.22 11.09
C VAL A 74 11.81 8.62 11.58
N GLU A 75 12.72 8.73 12.54
CA GLU A 75 13.18 10.00 13.11
C GLU A 75 13.97 10.80 12.07
N ASN A 76 14.84 10.12 11.30
CA ASN A 76 15.56 10.73 10.17
C ASN A 76 14.59 11.25 9.10
N LEU A 77 13.56 10.46 8.79
CA LEU A 77 12.53 10.83 7.83
C LEU A 77 11.76 12.09 8.28
N VAL A 78 11.30 12.14 9.53
CA VAL A 78 10.59 13.30 10.09
C VAL A 78 11.48 14.54 10.04
N ARG A 79 12.74 14.42 10.49
CA ARG A 79 13.73 15.52 10.39
C ARG A 79 13.93 16.02 8.97
N ALA A 80 13.99 15.12 7.98
CA ALA A 80 14.15 15.50 6.58
C ALA A 80 12.93 16.25 6.02
N LEU A 81 11.71 15.86 6.43
CA LEU A 81 10.49 16.56 6.05
C LEU A 81 10.43 17.94 6.72
N ASP A 82 10.79 18.06 7.99
CA ASP A 82 10.83 19.32 8.72
C ASP A 82 11.87 20.28 8.13
N TRP A 83 13.07 19.79 7.81
CA TRP A 83 14.11 20.58 7.13
C TRP A 83 13.62 21.12 5.77
N ALA A 84 12.82 20.33 5.04
CA ALA A 84 12.22 20.73 3.77
C ALA A 84 10.96 21.62 3.92
N GLY A 85 10.51 21.90 5.15
CA GLY A 85 9.30 22.68 5.44
C GLY A 85 7.99 21.95 5.10
N LEU A 86 8.01 20.61 5.09
CA LEU A 86 6.87 19.75 4.73
C LEU A 86 6.16 19.18 5.98
N THR A 87 5.53 20.06 6.76
CA THR A 87 4.81 19.65 7.98
C THR A 87 3.52 18.90 7.65
N HIS A 88 3.36 17.69 8.21
CA HIS A 88 2.15 16.88 8.09
C HIS A 88 1.05 17.34 9.05
N ASP A 89 -0.21 17.17 8.64
CA ASP A 89 -1.41 17.50 9.41
C ASP A 89 -1.85 16.33 10.30
N GLU A 90 -1.57 15.10 9.88
CA GLU A 90 -1.83 13.84 10.60
C GLU A 90 -0.60 12.93 10.52
N GLY A 91 -0.26 12.20 11.58
CA GLY A 91 0.91 11.31 11.58
C GLY A 91 1.25 10.65 12.92
N PRO A 92 2.35 9.87 12.98
CA PRO A 92 2.81 9.13 14.16
C PRO A 92 2.76 9.85 15.51
N GLU A 93 3.37 11.03 15.60
CA GLU A 93 3.48 11.81 16.84
C GLU A 93 2.33 12.83 16.97
N LYS A 94 1.90 13.39 15.84
CA LYS A 94 0.84 14.40 15.79
C LYS A 94 -0.56 13.81 16.03
N GLY A 95 -0.72 12.50 15.80
CA GLY A 95 -2.00 11.81 15.88
C GLY A 95 -2.96 12.24 14.76
N GLY A 96 -4.25 12.11 15.04
CA GLY A 96 -5.33 12.44 14.12
C GLY A 96 -6.48 11.43 14.19
N PRO A 97 -7.58 11.66 13.45
CA PRO A 97 -8.79 10.85 13.56
C PRO A 97 -8.64 9.41 13.07
N HIS A 98 -7.58 9.09 12.33
CA HIS A 98 -7.33 7.75 11.78
C HIS A 98 -6.10 7.05 12.39
N SER A 99 -5.65 7.49 13.57
CA SER A 99 -4.61 6.80 14.33
C SER A 99 -4.92 5.30 14.54
N PRO A 100 -3.91 4.44 14.68
CA PRO A 100 -2.47 4.75 14.62
C PRO A 100 -1.95 4.91 13.18
N TYR A 101 -0.86 5.67 13.01
CA TYR A 101 -0.21 5.93 11.71
C TYR A 101 1.01 5.06 11.42
N TYR A 102 1.32 4.09 12.30
CA TYR A 102 2.20 2.96 12.00
C TYR A 102 1.35 1.78 11.52
N GLN A 103 1.70 1.16 10.41
CA GLN A 103 0.95 0.01 9.93
C GLN A 103 1.15 -1.23 10.82
N SER A 104 2.32 -1.40 11.43
CA SER A 104 2.58 -2.46 12.41
C SER A 104 1.58 -2.45 13.58
N GLN A 105 1.01 -1.29 13.91
CA GLN A 105 0.02 -1.11 14.97
C GLN A 105 -1.44 -1.32 14.50
N ARG A 106 -1.66 -1.72 13.23
CA ARG A 106 -2.99 -1.86 12.60
C ARG A 106 -3.30 -3.30 12.19
N THR A 107 -2.57 -4.28 12.72
CA THR A 107 -2.68 -5.70 12.33
C THR A 107 -4.09 -6.26 12.50
N GLU A 108 -4.80 -5.92 13.58
CA GLU A 108 -6.17 -6.38 13.81
C GLU A 108 -7.15 -5.88 12.74
N LEU A 109 -7.03 -4.61 12.34
CA LEU A 109 -7.83 -4.02 11.25
C LEU A 109 -7.61 -4.78 9.94
N TYR A 110 -6.35 -5.11 9.63
CA TYR A 110 -6.01 -5.84 8.41
C TYR A 110 -6.53 -7.28 8.44
N SER A 111 -6.39 -7.98 9.57
CA SER A 111 -6.92 -9.32 9.75
C SER A 111 -8.44 -9.36 9.57
N THR A 112 -9.15 -8.36 10.12
CA THR A 112 -10.62 -8.24 9.96
C THR A 112 -11.02 -8.08 8.51
N HIS A 113 -10.40 -7.14 7.78
CA HIS A 113 -10.73 -6.93 6.36
C HIS A 113 -10.28 -8.09 5.47
N ALA A 114 -9.14 -8.73 5.77
CA ALA A 114 -8.70 -9.91 5.05
C ALA A 114 -9.70 -11.06 5.23
N GLN A 115 -10.24 -11.26 6.43
CA GLN A 115 -11.28 -12.25 6.68
C GLN A 115 -12.58 -11.90 5.94
N GLN A 116 -13.02 -10.63 5.93
CA GLN A 116 -14.18 -10.20 5.14
C GLN A 116 -14.01 -10.49 3.64
N LEU A 117 -12.80 -10.33 3.10
CA LEU A 117 -12.51 -10.66 1.70
C LEU A 117 -12.58 -12.17 1.45
N VAL A 118 -12.14 -12.98 2.40
CA VAL A 118 -12.28 -14.44 2.32
C VAL A 118 -13.75 -14.85 2.38
N ASP A 119 -14.51 -14.31 3.33
CA ASP A 119 -15.91 -14.65 3.56
C ASP A 119 -16.81 -14.21 2.39
N SER A 120 -16.45 -13.12 1.72
CA SER A 120 -17.14 -12.62 0.52
C SER A 120 -16.64 -13.24 -0.80
N GLY A 121 -15.71 -14.21 -0.75
CA GLY A 121 -15.20 -14.91 -1.94
C GLY A 121 -14.24 -14.09 -2.83
N HIS A 122 -13.74 -12.95 -2.35
CA HIS A 122 -12.75 -12.10 -3.05
C HIS A 122 -11.30 -12.48 -2.73
N ALA A 123 -11.10 -13.29 -1.70
CA ALA A 123 -9.81 -13.83 -1.31
C ALA A 123 -9.94 -15.31 -0.89
N TYR A 124 -8.81 -16.03 -0.83
CA TYR A 124 -8.76 -17.42 -0.42
C TYR A 124 -7.50 -17.70 0.41
N ARG A 125 -7.55 -18.77 1.21
CA ARG A 125 -6.41 -19.25 2.01
C ARG A 125 -5.46 -20.06 1.13
N CYS A 126 -4.18 -19.75 1.21
CA CYS A 126 -3.11 -20.44 0.50
C CYS A 126 -2.14 -21.08 1.48
N PHE A 127 -2.12 -22.42 1.47
CA PHE A 127 -1.27 -23.27 2.31
C PHE A 127 0.05 -23.68 1.62
N CYS A 128 0.37 -23.11 0.45
CA CYS A 128 1.60 -23.43 -0.26
C CYS A 128 2.84 -23.04 0.55
N THR A 129 3.77 -23.98 0.72
CA THR A 129 5.07 -23.69 1.36
C THR A 129 6.00 -22.89 0.44
N PRO A 130 6.99 -22.16 1.00
CA PRO A 130 8.01 -21.48 0.20
C PRO A 130 8.73 -22.41 -0.77
N GLU A 131 9.02 -23.66 -0.38
CA GLU A 131 9.72 -24.65 -1.21
C GLU A 131 8.88 -25.04 -2.43
N ARG A 132 7.56 -25.21 -2.25
CA ARG A 132 6.63 -25.45 -3.37
C ARG A 132 6.66 -24.26 -4.34
N LEU A 133 6.56 -23.05 -3.82
CA LEU A 133 6.54 -21.82 -4.63
C LEU A 133 7.84 -21.67 -5.45
N THR A 134 9.00 -21.96 -4.85
CA THR A 134 10.30 -21.96 -5.52
C THR A 134 10.37 -23.01 -6.63
N LYS A 135 9.97 -24.26 -6.34
CA LYS A 135 9.94 -25.33 -7.36
C LYS A 135 9.02 -24.99 -8.53
N THR A 136 7.81 -24.49 -8.25
CA THR A 136 6.87 -24.06 -9.30
C THR A 136 7.46 -22.93 -10.15
N ARG A 137 8.15 -21.97 -9.52
CA ARG A 137 8.84 -20.88 -10.21
C ARG A 137 9.94 -21.39 -11.14
N GLU A 138 10.80 -22.28 -10.68
CA GLU A 138 11.88 -22.88 -11.48
C GLU A 138 11.34 -23.68 -12.67
N LEU A 139 10.29 -24.48 -12.46
CA LEU A 139 9.65 -25.26 -13.52
C LEU A 139 9.06 -24.34 -14.59
N ARG A 140 8.33 -23.29 -14.19
CA ARG A 140 7.76 -22.31 -15.14
C ARG A 140 8.85 -21.55 -15.89
N GLN A 141 9.94 -21.18 -15.22
CA GLN A 141 11.07 -20.51 -15.86
C GLN A 141 11.74 -21.40 -16.92
N LYS A 142 11.95 -22.69 -16.63
CA LYS A 142 12.52 -23.65 -17.60
C LYS A 142 11.62 -23.84 -18.82
N GLN A 143 10.31 -23.70 -18.65
CA GLN A 143 9.33 -23.79 -19.74
C GLN A 143 9.18 -22.48 -20.54
N GLY A 144 9.92 -21.42 -20.19
CA GLY A 144 9.75 -20.10 -20.81
C GLY A 144 8.42 -19.42 -20.47
N ASN A 145 7.70 -19.93 -19.47
CA ASN A 145 6.40 -19.44 -19.06
C ASN A 145 6.51 -18.23 -18.13
N TYR A 146 5.44 -17.42 -18.08
CA TYR A 146 5.33 -16.31 -17.14
C TYR A 146 5.39 -16.78 -15.68
N ILE A 147 6.25 -16.15 -14.87
CA ILE A 147 6.48 -16.49 -13.46
C ILE A 147 5.37 -15.87 -12.59
N ALA A 148 4.16 -16.40 -12.73
CA ALA A 148 3.06 -16.13 -11.81
C ALA A 148 2.87 -17.26 -10.81
N TYR A 149 2.22 -16.96 -9.69
CA TYR A 149 1.62 -17.98 -8.82
C TYR A 149 0.62 -18.82 -9.63
N ASP A 150 0.58 -20.12 -9.36
CA ASP A 150 -0.20 -21.10 -10.12
C ASP A 150 -1.67 -21.20 -9.68
N LYS A 151 -2.10 -20.36 -8.74
CA LYS A 151 -3.45 -20.38 -8.15
C LYS A 151 -3.82 -21.74 -7.57
N HIS A 152 -2.85 -22.56 -7.15
CA HIS A 152 -3.09 -23.92 -6.67
C HIS A 152 -4.15 -24.00 -5.57
N CYS A 153 -4.04 -23.12 -4.56
CA CYS A 153 -4.99 -23.14 -3.45
C CYS A 153 -6.34 -22.48 -3.76
N LEU A 154 -6.53 -21.92 -4.95
CA LEU A 154 -7.82 -21.30 -5.33
C LEU A 154 -8.94 -22.32 -5.49
N TYR A 155 -8.58 -23.58 -5.80
CA TYR A 155 -9.52 -24.65 -6.12
C TYR A 155 -9.62 -25.71 -5.02
N LEU A 156 -9.10 -25.43 -3.82
CA LEU A 156 -9.24 -26.35 -2.70
C LEU A 156 -10.71 -26.50 -2.31
N SER A 157 -11.12 -27.72 -1.98
CA SER A 157 -12.44 -27.97 -1.42
C SER A 157 -12.52 -27.47 0.02
N ASP A 158 -13.75 -27.30 0.53
CA ASP A 158 -13.97 -26.88 1.91
C ASP A 158 -13.40 -27.92 2.90
N GLU A 159 -13.42 -29.21 2.53
CA GLU A 159 -12.81 -30.29 3.31
C GLU A 159 -11.28 -30.15 3.37
N GLU A 160 -10.62 -29.88 2.23
CA GLU A 160 -9.16 -29.67 2.20
C GLU A 160 -8.76 -28.42 3.00
N ILE A 161 -9.55 -27.35 2.91
CA ILE A 161 -9.33 -26.13 3.70
C ILE A 161 -9.47 -26.44 5.19
N LYS A 162 -10.54 -27.14 5.59
CA LYS A 162 -10.78 -27.51 6.98
C LYS A 162 -9.67 -28.40 7.52
N GLU A 163 -9.24 -29.41 6.78
CA GLU A 163 -8.15 -30.30 7.19
C GLU A 163 -6.85 -29.52 7.42
N ASN A 164 -6.52 -28.56 6.55
CA ASN A 164 -5.35 -27.72 6.75
C ASN A 164 -5.46 -26.80 7.97
N LEU A 165 -6.65 -26.27 8.25
CA LEU A 165 -6.91 -25.45 9.44
C LEU A 165 -6.82 -26.27 10.73
N ASP A 166 -7.38 -27.48 10.75
CA ASP A 166 -7.34 -28.40 11.90
C ASP A 166 -5.89 -28.83 12.21
N LYS A 167 -5.07 -29.01 11.17
CA LYS A 167 -3.62 -29.25 11.30
C LYS A 167 -2.81 -28.01 11.71
N LYS A 168 -3.44 -26.84 11.80
CA LYS A 168 -2.77 -25.54 12.04
C LYS A 168 -1.68 -25.26 10.99
N THR A 169 -1.88 -25.72 9.75
CA THR A 169 -0.94 -25.46 8.66
C THR A 169 -0.86 -23.95 8.43
N PRO A 170 0.35 -23.34 8.45
CA PRO A 170 0.50 -21.92 8.16
C PRO A 170 -0.05 -21.56 6.78
N PHE A 171 -0.72 -20.42 6.67
CA PHE A 171 -1.29 -19.97 5.42
C PHE A 171 -1.13 -18.48 5.21
N THR A 172 -1.26 -18.07 3.96
CA THR A 172 -1.39 -16.67 3.54
C THR A 172 -2.79 -16.46 2.95
N ILE A 173 -3.29 -15.23 3.00
CA ILE A 173 -4.52 -14.85 2.29
C ILE A 173 -4.11 -14.25 0.95
N ARG A 174 -4.68 -14.76 -0.15
CA ARG A 174 -4.43 -14.28 -1.50
C ARG A 174 -5.72 -13.71 -2.09
N LEU A 175 -5.61 -12.61 -2.83
CA LEU A 175 -6.71 -12.09 -3.65
C LEU A 175 -6.96 -13.02 -4.85
N ARG A 176 -8.23 -13.12 -5.25
CA ARG A 176 -8.70 -14.00 -6.34
C ARG A 176 -8.29 -13.53 -7.74
#